data_AF-A0AAW5LTW9-F1
#
_entry.id   AF-A0AAW5LTW9-F1
#
_cell.length_a   1.000
_cell.length_b   1.000
_cell.length_c   1.000
_cell.angle_alpha   90.00
_cell.angle_beta   90.00
_cell.angle_gamma   90.00
#
_symmetry.space_group_name_H-M   'P 1'
#
loop_
_entity.id
_entity.type
_entity.pdbx_description
1 polymer ?
#
loop_
_entity_poly.entity_id
_entity_poly.type
_entity_poly.pdbx_seq_one_letter_code
_entity_poly.pdbx_strand_id
1 'polypeptide(L)'
;PVCNWRRAMKNSYQAQKVIEEVVKEKPTARWLFLTLSTKNAIDGDHLEQSLKHMSKAFNKLKMYTKVKKNLVGFLRSTEVTVNKNDGSYNQHMHVLLCVENAYFRKKENYITQVEWVDLWQKALQVNYRPVANIKAIKPNQKGDKDIQAAIKETSKYSVKSSDFLTDDDEKNQEIVNDLEK
;
A
#
# COMPACT_ATOMS: atom_id res chain seq x y z
N PRO A 1 4.94 13.78 -19.64
CA PRO A 1 5.07 14.47 -18.33
C PRO A 1 3.76 15.09 -17.78
N VAL A 2 3.13 16.07 -18.46
CA VAL A 2 1.93 16.79 -17.93
C VAL A 2 0.67 15.91 -17.81
N CYS A 3 0.47 14.96 -18.73
CA CYS A 3 -0.71 14.08 -18.73
C CYS A 3 -0.73 13.10 -17.55
N ASN A 4 0.43 12.52 -17.19
CA ASN A 4 0.54 11.60 -16.04
C ASN A 4 0.32 12.35 -14.73
N TRP A 5 0.88 13.55 -14.59
CA TRP A 5 0.65 14.39 -13.41
C TRP A 5 -0.84 14.76 -13.23
N ARG A 6 -1.54 15.11 -14.32
CA ARG A 6 -3.00 15.34 -14.30
C ARG A 6 -3.79 14.09 -13.94
N ARG A 7 -3.35 12.90 -14.40
CA ARG A 7 -3.97 11.61 -14.05
C ARG A 7 -3.80 11.28 -12.56
N ALA A 8 -2.59 11.43 -12.03
CA ALA A 8 -2.30 11.22 -10.61
C ALA A 8 -3.12 12.18 -9.72
N MET A 9 -3.23 13.45 -10.10
CA MET A 9 -4.08 14.44 -9.43
C MET A 9 -5.56 14.04 -9.43
N LYS A 10 -6.09 13.61 -10.58
CA LYS A 10 -7.48 13.15 -10.70
C LYS A 10 -7.73 11.92 -9.82
N ASN A 11 -6.85 10.93 -9.87
CA ASN A 11 -6.95 9.73 -9.04
C ASN A 11 -6.91 10.09 -7.55
N SER A 12 -6.06 11.04 -7.16
CA SER A 12 -5.95 11.49 -5.77
C SER A 12 -7.24 12.14 -5.30
N TYR A 13 -7.87 12.94 -6.15
CA TYR A 13 -9.14 13.58 -5.83
C TYR A 13 -10.28 12.57 -5.69
N GLN A 14 -10.37 11.57 -6.58
CA GLN A 14 -11.37 10.51 -6.48
C GLN A 14 -11.18 9.64 -5.24
N ALA A 15 -9.93 9.26 -4.93
CA ALA A 15 -9.60 8.51 -3.72
C ALA A 15 -9.99 9.31 -2.45
N GLN A 16 -9.76 10.63 -2.44
CA GLN A 16 -10.17 11.50 -1.34
C GLN A 16 -11.69 11.50 -1.14
N LYS A 17 -12.48 11.62 -2.22
CA LYS A 17 -13.94 11.54 -2.13
C LYS A 17 -14.42 10.22 -1.55
N VAL A 18 -13.86 9.10 -2.00
CA VAL A 18 -14.20 7.77 -1.47
C VAL A 18 -13.88 7.67 0.01
N ILE A 19 -12.71 8.17 0.43
CA ILE A 19 -12.32 8.19 1.85
C ILE A 19 -13.28 9.06 2.67
N GLU A 20 -13.63 10.25 2.18
CA GLU A 20 -14.58 11.16 2.84
C GLU A 20 -15.94 10.50 3.06
N GLU A 21 -16.48 9.81 2.05
CA GLU A 21 -17.74 9.07 2.18
C GLU A 21 -17.62 7.90 3.17
N VAL A 22 -16.54 7.12 3.13
CA VAL A 22 -16.32 6.03 4.11
C VAL A 22 -16.25 6.56 5.54
N VAL A 23 -15.63 7.73 5.76
CA VAL A 23 -15.59 8.35 7.10
C VAL A 23 -16.98 8.80 7.55
N LYS A 24 -17.83 9.29 6.65
CA LYS A 24 -19.23 9.64 6.98
C LYS A 24 -20.07 8.40 7.30
N GLU A 25 -19.97 7.34 6.49
CA GLU A 25 -20.76 6.12 6.66
C GLU A 25 -20.28 5.27 7.85
N LYS A 26 -18.97 5.21 8.08
CA LYS A 26 -18.35 4.43 9.16
C LYS A 26 -17.43 5.32 10.03
N PRO A 27 -18.01 6.25 10.82
CA PRO A 27 -17.23 7.22 11.60
C PRO A 27 -16.36 6.58 12.70
N THR A 28 -16.70 5.36 13.13
CA THR A 28 -15.92 4.63 14.14
C THR A 28 -14.86 3.70 13.56
N ALA A 29 -14.80 3.56 12.22
CA ALA A 29 -13.77 2.77 11.57
C ALA A 29 -12.39 3.33 11.85
N ARG A 30 -11.40 2.45 11.83
CA ARG A 30 -10.01 2.79 12.12
C ARG A 30 -9.18 2.61 10.88
N TRP A 31 -8.17 3.47 10.73
CA TRP A 31 -7.34 3.49 9.54
C TRP A 31 -5.93 3.03 9.88
N LEU A 32 -5.37 2.19 9.03
CA LEU A 32 -4.01 1.69 9.14
C LEU A 32 -3.26 1.95 7.84
N PHE A 33 -1.96 2.19 7.96
CA PHE A 33 -1.04 2.23 6.83
C PHE A 33 -0.16 0.98 6.87
N LEU A 34 -0.28 0.17 5.83
CA LEU A 34 0.47 -1.06 5.65
C LEU A 34 1.41 -0.89 4.46
N THR A 35 2.71 -1.08 4.67
CA THR A 35 3.70 -1.21 3.60
C THR A 35 4.13 -2.66 3.49
N LEU A 36 4.03 -3.25 2.29
CA LEU A 36 4.42 -4.62 1.98
C LEU A 36 5.56 -4.60 0.97
N SER A 37 6.59 -5.41 1.15
CA SER A 37 7.70 -5.51 0.21
C SER A 37 8.11 -6.95 -0.04
N THR A 38 8.87 -7.16 -1.12
CA THR A 38 9.55 -8.41 -1.46
C THR A 38 11.05 -8.15 -1.59
N LYS A 39 11.86 -9.19 -1.84
CA LYS A 39 13.26 -8.97 -2.21
C LYS A 39 13.32 -8.16 -3.51
N ASN A 40 14.35 -7.33 -3.64
CA ASN A 40 14.56 -6.54 -4.84
C ASN A 40 14.57 -7.43 -6.10
N ALA A 41 13.95 -6.94 -7.17
CA ALA A 41 14.10 -7.55 -8.48
C ALA A 41 15.45 -7.14 -9.09
N ILE A 42 16.12 -8.09 -9.75
CA ILE A 42 17.48 -7.90 -10.30
C ILE A 42 17.49 -7.26 -11.69
N ASP A 43 16.36 -7.34 -12.42
CA ASP A 43 16.17 -6.79 -13.76
C ASP A 43 14.66 -6.55 -14.03
N GLY A 44 14.33 -6.06 -15.23
CA GLY A 44 12.96 -5.75 -15.66
C GLY A 44 12.02 -6.96 -15.72
N ASP A 45 12.50 -8.10 -16.22
CA ASP A 45 11.70 -9.34 -16.30
C ASP A 45 11.33 -9.85 -14.90
N HIS A 46 12.30 -9.84 -13.98
CA HIS A 46 12.08 -10.18 -12.58
C HIS A 46 11.16 -9.17 -11.90
N LEU A 47 11.24 -7.89 -12.26
CA LEU A 47 10.37 -6.85 -11.72
C LEU A 47 8.91 -7.10 -12.12
N GLU A 48 8.64 -7.33 -13.41
CA GLU A 48 7.28 -7.58 -13.91
C GLU A 48 6.67 -8.81 -13.22
N GLN A 49 7.45 -9.89 -13.12
CA GLN A 49 7.04 -11.11 -12.40
C GLN A 49 6.80 -10.84 -10.90
N SER A 50 7.67 -10.07 -10.26
CA SER A 50 7.56 -9.72 -8.84
C SER A 50 6.27 -8.91 -8.58
N LEU A 51 5.96 -7.93 -9.43
CA LEU A 51 4.75 -7.10 -9.32
C LEU A 51 3.45 -7.93 -9.49
N LYS A 52 3.44 -8.84 -10.48
CA LYS A 52 2.35 -9.80 -10.69
C LYS A 52 2.18 -10.70 -9.45
N HIS A 53 3.29 -11.21 -8.91
CA HIS A 53 3.30 -12.08 -7.73
C HIS A 53 2.84 -11.34 -6.47
N MET A 54 3.31 -10.12 -6.24
CA MET A 54 2.87 -9.26 -5.13
C MET A 54 1.37 -8.98 -5.19
N SER A 55 0.82 -8.69 -6.38
CA SER A 55 -0.62 -8.47 -6.54
C SER A 55 -1.44 -9.74 -6.23
N LYS A 56 -0.97 -10.92 -6.68
CA LYS A 56 -1.60 -12.21 -6.34
C LYS A 56 -1.51 -12.50 -4.84
N ALA A 57 -0.36 -12.27 -4.23
CA ALA A 57 -0.15 -12.44 -2.79
C ALA A 57 -1.06 -11.51 -1.98
N PHE A 58 -1.18 -10.24 -2.36
CA PHE A 58 -2.08 -9.31 -1.68
C PHE A 58 -3.55 -9.78 -1.74
N ASN A 59 -3.98 -10.33 -2.88
CA ASN A 59 -5.30 -10.94 -3.02
C ASN A 59 -5.52 -12.13 -2.08
N LYS A 60 -4.49 -12.96 -1.83
CA LYS A 60 -4.54 -14.02 -0.81
C LYS A 60 -4.58 -13.44 0.60
N LEU A 61 -3.73 -12.47 0.90
CA LEU A 61 -3.62 -11.81 2.21
C LEU A 61 -4.97 -11.27 2.68
N LYS A 62 -5.67 -10.52 1.83
CA LYS A 62 -6.98 -9.94 2.17
C LYS A 62 -8.08 -10.99 2.40
N MET A 63 -7.89 -12.21 1.90
CA MET A 63 -8.85 -13.30 2.04
C MET A 63 -8.63 -14.15 3.29
N TYR A 64 -7.50 -14.01 3.97
CA TYR A 64 -7.29 -14.69 5.25
C TYR A 64 -8.33 -14.28 6.28
N THR A 65 -8.91 -15.26 6.98
CA THR A 65 -10.07 -15.08 7.86
C THR A 65 -9.90 -13.91 8.83
N LYS A 66 -8.74 -13.80 9.49
CA LYS A 66 -8.45 -12.73 10.46
C LYS A 66 -8.38 -11.33 9.81
N VAL A 67 -7.87 -11.24 8.57
CA VAL A 67 -7.83 -9.99 7.80
C VAL A 67 -9.22 -9.64 7.28
N LYS A 68 -9.86 -10.56 6.54
CA LYS A 68 -11.19 -10.39 5.94
C LYS A 68 -12.25 -9.99 6.96
N LYS A 69 -12.24 -10.60 8.14
CA LYS A 69 -13.20 -10.31 9.23
C LYS A 69 -13.15 -8.85 9.69
N ASN A 70 -11.98 -8.23 9.67
CA ASN A 70 -11.79 -6.87 10.17
C ASN A 70 -11.74 -5.81 9.06
N LEU A 71 -11.52 -6.22 7.81
CA LEU A 71 -11.33 -5.31 6.69
C LEU A 71 -12.66 -4.77 6.17
N VAL A 72 -12.86 -3.46 6.30
CA VAL A 72 -13.96 -2.74 5.65
C VAL A 72 -13.64 -2.52 4.18
N GLY A 73 -12.42 -2.06 3.91
CA GLY A 73 -11.98 -1.70 2.57
C GLY A 73 -10.52 -1.28 2.58
N PHE A 74 -9.96 -1.06 1.39
CA PHE A 74 -8.58 -0.60 1.25
C PHE A 74 -8.39 0.20 -0.03
N LEU A 75 -7.37 1.04 -0.01
CA LEU A 75 -6.76 1.64 -1.20
C LEU A 75 -5.32 1.16 -1.24
N ARG A 76 -4.81 0.81 -2.43
CA ARG A 76 -3.41 0.37 -2.58
C ARG A 76 -2.74 1.02 -3.78
N SER A 77 -1.43 1.10 -3.70
CA SER A 77 -0.57 1.44 -4.83
C SER A 77 0.78 0.76 -4.70
N THR A 78 1.46 0.57 -5.83
CA THR A 78 2.76 -0.10 -5.89
C THR A 78 3.79 0.88 -6.40
N GLU A 79 4.85 1.06 -5.64
CA GLU A 79 5.96 1.95 -5.96
C GLU A 79 7.19 1.09 -6.26
N VAL A 80 7.98 1.53 -7.22
CA VAL A 80 9.25 0.90 -7.60
C VAL A 80 10.32 1.97 -7.55
N THR A 81 11.40 1.68 -6.84
CA THR A 81 12.58 2.56 -6.76
C THR A 81 13.81 1.82 -7.22
N VAL A 82 14.76 2.51 -7.86
CA VAL A 82 16.03 1.89 -8.30
C VAL A 82 17.09 2.08 -7.23
N ASN A 83 17.69 0.98 -6.78
CA ASN A 83 18.86 1.01 -5.92
C ASN A 83 20.06 1.53 -6.73
N LYS A 84 20.62 2.67 -6.32
CA LYS A 84 21.73 3.32 -7.02
C LYS A 84 23.04 2.54 -6.97
N ASN A 85 23.19 1.61 -6.04
CA ASN A 85 24.44 0.88 -5.83
C ASN A 85 24.58 -0.34 -6.77
N ASP A 86 23.47 -1.05 -7.02
CA ASP A 86 23.48 -2.32 -7.76
C ASP A 86 22.48 -2.36 -8.93
N GLY A 87 21.72 -1.28 -9.16
CA GLY A 87 20.71 -1.20 -10.21
C GLY A 87 19.44 -2.01 -9.94
N SER A 88 19.35 -2.71 -8.81
CA SER A 88 18.18 -3.53 -8.48
C SER A 88 16.94 -2.67 -8.21
N TYR A 89 15.77 -3.22 -8.52
CA TYR A 89 14.49 -2.58 -8.27
C TYR A 89 13.98 -2.94 -6.88
N ASN A 90 13.66 -1.94 -6.07
CA ASN A 90 12.98 -2.09 -4.79
C ASN A 90 11.49 -1.76 -4.97
N GLN A 91 10.70 -2.82 -5.08
CA GLN A 91 9.24 -2.75 -5.21
C GLN A 91 8.55 -2.91 -3.85
N HIS A 92 7.65 -1.97 -3.53
CA HIS A 92 6.81 -2.03 -2.34
C HIS A 92 5.38 -1.59 -2.63
N MET A 93 4.44 -2.15 -1.88
CA MET A 93 3.03 -1.84 -1.97
C MET A 93 2.59 -1.08 -0.73
N HIS A 94 2.09 0.13 -0.93
CA HIS A 94 1.45 0.93 0.11
C HIS A 94 -0.04 0.66 0.11
N VAL A 95 -0.58 0.33 1.28
CA VAL A 95 -1.99 0.00 1.46
C VAL A 95 -2.56 0.81 2.61
N LEU A 96 -3.51 1.67 2.30
CA LEU A 96 -4.37 2.31 3.27
C LEU A 96 -5.53 1.36 3.58
N LEU A 97 -5.55 0.81 4.79
CA LEU A 97 -6.60 -0.10 5.26
C LEU A 97 -7.63 0.66 6.09
N CYS A 98 -8.91 0.39 5.81
CA CYS A 98 -10.02 0.75 6.67
C CYS A 98 -10.49 -0.53 7.39
N VAL A 99 -10.44 -0.52 8.72
CA VAL A 99 -10.80 -1.68 9.56
C VAL A 99 -11.91 -1.35 10.54
N GLU A 100 -12.66 -2.37 10.92
CA GLU A 100 -13.73 -2.25 11.92
C GLU A 100 -13.17 -1.75 13.26
N ASN A 101 -13.97 -0.96 14.00
CA ASN A 101 -13.60 -0.42 15.32
C ASN A 101 -13.17 -1.53 16.32
N ALA A 102 -13.74 -2.72 16.16
CA ALA A 102 -13.43 -3.89 16.97
C ALA A 102 -12.00 -4.43 16.79
N TYR A 103 -11.26 -4.00 15.75
CA TYR A 103 -9.89 -4.44 15.45
C TYR A 103 -8.93 -4.24 16.63
N PHE A 104 -8.99 -3.09 17.30
CA PHE A 104 -8.11 -2.77 18.43
C PHE A 104 -8.68 -3.16 19.80
N ARG A 105 -9.98 -3.43 19.88
CA ARG A 105 -10.68 -3.66 21.16
C ARG A 105 -10.62 -5.12 21.61
N LYS A 106 -10.55 -6.05 20.65
CA LYS A 106 -10.65 -7.49 20.89
C LYS A 106 -9.35 -8.17 20.50
N LYS A 107 -8.75 -8.91 21.44
CA LYS A 107 -7.43 -9.56 21.24
C LYS A 107 -7.45 -10.54 20.06
N GLU A 108 -8.57 -11.21 19.83
CA GLU A 108 -8.78 -12.13 18.72
C GLU A 108 -8.86 -11.43 17.35
N ASN A 109 -9.15 -10.14 17.31
CA ASN A 109 -9.27 -9.36 16.09
C ASN A 109 -7.96 -8.65 15.73
N TYR A 110 -7.21 -8.18 16.72
CA TYR A 110 -5.97 -7.43 16.50
C TYR A 110 -4.92 -8.31 15.81
N ILE A 111 -4.31 -7.78 14.75
CA ILE A 111 -3.18 -8.39 14.06
C ILE A 111 -1.94 -7.57 14.42
N THR A 112 -1.01 -8.20 15.12
CA THR A 112 0.27 -7.60 15.52
C THR A 112 1.18 -7.40 14.33
N GLN A 113 2.22 -6.57 14.50
CA GLN A 113 3.26 -6.35 13.49
C GLN A 113 3.94 -7.66 13.04
N VAL A 114 4.20 -8.58 13.97
CA VAL A 114 4.80 -9.89 13.67
C VAL A 114 3.83 -10.75 12.87
N GLU A 115 2.57 -10.82 13.29
CA GLU A 115 1.54 -11.58 12.55
C GLU A 115 1.32 -11.04 11.13
N TRP A 116 1.38 -9.72 10.92
CA TRP A 116 1.32 -9.15 9.57
C TRP A 116 2.47 -9.62 8.68
N VAL A 117 3.69 -9.72 9.22
CA VAL A 117 4.84 -10.28 8.50
C VAL A 117 4.60 -11.76 8.16
N ASP A 118 4.11 -12.55 9.12
CA ASP A 118 3.86 -13.98 8.93
C ASP A 118 2.75 -14.23 7.89
N LEU A 119 1.66 -13.47 7.96
CA LEU A 119 0.58 -13.51 6.97
C LEU A 119 1.09 -13.08 5.59
N TRP A 120 1.95 -12.06 5.52
CA TRP A 120 2.52 -11.62 4.25
C TRP A 120 3.45 -12.67 3.64
N GLN A 121 4.34 -13.27 4.44
CA GLN A 121 5.20 -14.37 4.02
C GLN A 121 4.38 -15.55 3.49
N LYS A 122 3.34 -15.94 4.22
CA LYS A 122 2.43 -17.02 3.83
C LYS A 122 1.71 -16.72 2.51
N ALA A 123 1.27 -15.48 2.32
CA ALA A 123 0.58 -15.05 1.10
C ALA A 123 1.52 -15.02 -0.11
N LEU A 124 2.77 -14.57 0.10
CA LEU A 124 3.84 -14.58 -0.88
C LEU A 124 4.37 -15.98 -1.20
N GLN A 125 4.21 -16.94 -0.30
CA GLN A 125 4.73 -18.31 -0.42
C GLN A 125 6.26 -18.32 -0.62
N VAL A 126 6.97 -17.54 0.17
CA VAL A 126 8.44 -17.42 0.12
C VAL A 126 9.12 -18.04 1.34
N ASN A 127 10.33 -18.56 1.13
CA ASN A 127 11.14 -19.21 2.17
C ASN A 127 11.99 -18.24 3.01
N TYR A 128 11.91 -16.94 2.74
CA TYR A 128 12.57 -15.88 3.51
C TYR A 128 11.53 -15.05 4.25
N ARG A 129 11.97 -14.29 5.27
CA ARG A 129 11.09 -13.37 6.00
C ARG A 129 10.98 -12.02 5.26
N PRO A 130 9.84 -11.69 4.62
CA PRO A 130 9.66 -10.42 3.92
C PRO A 130 9.42 -9.28 4.92
N VAL A 131 9.42 -8.04 4.44
CA VAL A 131 9.06 -6.89 5.27
C VAL A 131 7.60 -6.50 5.04
N ALA A 132 6.85 -6.48 6.12
CA ALA A 132 5.57 -5.79 6.25
C ALA A 132 5.71 -4.77 7.38
N ASN A 133 5.14 -3.58 7.25
CA ASN A 133 5.16 -2.54 8.28
C ASN A 133 3.75 -1.98 8.44
N ILE A 134 3.16 -2.11 9.63
CA ILE A 134 1.80 -1.65 9.92
C ILE A 134 1.83 -0.51 10.93
N LYS A 135 1.15 0.59 10.63
CA LYS A 135 0.99 1.73 11.54
C LYS A 135 -0.46 2.15 11.63
N ALA A 136 -0.95 2.36 12.84
CA ALA A 136 -2.26 2.97 13.05
C ALA A 136 -2.17 4.46 12.70
N ILE A 137 -3.10 4.95 11.88
CA ILE A 137 -3.22 6.39 11.63
C ILE A 137 -3.89 7.01 12.85
N LYS A 138 -3.17 7.89 13.54
CA LYS A 138 -3.64 8.59 14.72
C LYS A 138 -4.03 10.03 14.33
N PRO A 139 -5.06 10.61 14.95
CA PRO A 139 -5.30 12.04 14.84
C PRO A 139 -4.11 12.79 15.45
N ASN A 140 -3.75 13.94 14.85
CA ASN A 140 -2.93 14.92 15.54
C ASN A 140 -3.76 15.54 16.70
N GLN A 141 -3.09 16.18 17.65
CA GLN A 141 -3.67 16.56 18.95
C GLN A 141 -4.84 17.58 18.87
N LYS A 142 -5.34 18.00 17.70
CA LYS A 142 -6.37 19.05 17.53
C LYS A 142 -7.75 18.54 17.03
N GLY A 143 -8.08 17.25 17.15
CA GLY A 143 -9.45 16.71 17.05
C GLY A 143 -9.82 16.03 15.72
N ASP A 144 -11.11 15.71 15.48
CA ASP A 144 -11.58 14.83 14.39
C ASP A 144 -11.23 15.30 12.96
N LYS A 145 -11.03 16.62 12.73
CA LYS A 145 -10.53 17.12 11.44
C LYS A 145 -9.11 16.62 11.12
N ASP A 146 -8.32 16.31 12.14
CA ASP A 146 -6.94 15.87 12.00
C ASP A 146 -6.85 14.41 11.53
N ILE A 147 -7.82 13.55 11.83
CA ILE A 147 -7.77 12.16 11.35
C ILE A 147 -7.98 12.12 9.84
N GLN A 148 -8.92 12.92 9.31
CA GLN A 148 -9.11 13.04 7.86
C GLN A 148 -7.87 13.65 7.19
N ALA A 149 -7.22 14.63 7.82
CA ALA A 149 -5.95 15.17 7.33
C ALA A 149 -4.82 14.13 7.33
N ALA A 150 -4.67 13.35 8.40
CA ALA A 150 -3.67 12.29 8.49
C ALA A 150 -3.94 11.14 7.51
N ILE A 151 -5.22 10.76 7.31
CA ILE A 151 -5.63 9.80 6.29
C ILE A 151 -5.37 10.36 4.89
N LYS A 152 -5.66 11.64 4.65
CA LYS A 152 -5.41 12.33 3.37
C LYS A 152 -3.92 12.43 3.06
N GLU A 153 -3.09 12.73 4.05
CA GLU A 153 -1.63 12.75 3.89
C GLU A 153 -1.10 11.34 3.59
N THR A 154 -1.60 10.35 4.32
CA THR A 154 -1.20 8.96 4.13
C THR A 154 -1.70 8.40 2.78
N SER A 155 -2.88 8.82 2.33
CA SER A 155 -3.44 8.40 1.05
C SER A 155 -2.70 9.02 -0.13
N LYS A 156 -2.01 10.16 0.03
CA LYS A 156 -1.11 10.68 -1.01
C LYS A 156 -0.05 9.63 -1.39
N TYR A 157 0.50 8.87 -0.44
CA TYR A 157 1.43 7.78 -0.76
C TYR A 157 0.78 6.64 -1.53
N SER A 158 -0.52 6.42 -1.33
CA SER A 158 -1.31 5.41 -2.05
C SER A 158 -1.81 5.91 -3.41
N VAL A 159 -1.62 7.18 -3.78
CA VAL A 159 -2.11 7.71 -5.06
C VAL A 159 -1.02 8.37 -5.90
N LYS A 160 0.04 8.90 -5.28
CA LYS A 160 1.23 9.40 -5.99
C LYS A 160 1.96 8.27 -6.72
N SER A 161 1.94 7.06 -6.18
CA SER A 161 2.68 5.90 -6.72
C SER A 161 1.88 5.04 -7.70
N SER A 162 0.69 5.46 -8.16
CA SER A 162 -0.04 4.67 -9.15
C SER A 162 0.66 4.61 -10.52
N ASP A 163 1.76 5.36 -10.66
CA ASP A 163 2.67 5.36 -11.78
C ASP A 163 4.06 4.95 -11.25
N PHE A 164 4.80 4.13 -11.99
CA PHE A 164 6.11 3.54 -11.67
C PHE A 164 7.26 4.55 -11.54
N LEU A 165 6.98 5.74 -11.03
CA LEU A 165 7.81 6.92 -11.18
C LEU A 165 8.60 7.20 -9.90
N THR A 166 9.91 7.02 -9.99
CA THR A 166 10.91 7.65 -9.14
C THR A 166 10.99 9.17 -9.44
N ASP A 167 11.74 9.93 -8.65
CA ASP A 167 12.01 11.36 -8.93
C ASP A 167 12.94 11.58 -10.15
N ASP A 168 13.30 10.52 -10.88
CA ASP A 168 14.24 10.50 -12.00
C ASP A 168 13.51 10.10 -13.30
N ASP A 169 13.22 11.09 -14.15
CA ASP A 169 12.43 10.93 -15.38
C ASP A 169 13.08 9.98 -16.40
N GLU A 170 14.41 9.86 -16.43
CA GLU A 170 15.10 8.91 -17.33
C GLU A 170 14.91 7.46 -16.86
N LYS A 171 15.06 7.22 -15.55
CA LYS A 171 14.82 5.89 -14.96
C LYS A 171 13.37 5.48 -15.03
N ASN A 172 12.47 6.44 -14.91
CA ASN A 172 11.06 6.22 -15.12
C ASN A 172 10.76 5.72 -16.52
N GLN A 173 11.42 6.31 -17.53
CA GLN A 173 11.31 5.89 -18.91
C GLN A 173 11.92 4.49 -19.11
N GLU A 174 13.03 4.18 -18.45
CA GLU A 174 13.65 2.85 -18.45
C GLU A 174 12.74 1.79 -17.84
N ILE A 175 12.16 2.04 -16.65
CA ILE A 175 11.19 1.13 -16.01
C ILE A 175 9.96 0.91 -16.91
N VAL A 176 9.43 1.97 -17.52
CA VAL A 176 8.30 1.86 -18.45
C VAL A 176 8.69 1.04 -19.68
N ASN A 177 9.84 1.31 -20.28
CA ASN A 177 10.33 0.57 -21.45
C ASN A 177 10.59 -0.92 -21.13
N ASP A 178 11.06 -1.22 -19.93
CA ASP A 178 11.29 -2.60 -19.49
C ASP A 178 9.98 -3.35 -19.22
N LEU A 179 8.91 -2.64 -18.85
CA LEU A 179 7.57 -3.23 -18.61
C LEU A 179 6.70 -3.34 -19.88
N GLU A 180 7.04 -2.62 -20.96
CA GLU A 180 6.28 -2.59 -22.22
C GLU A 180 6.84 -3.49 -23.33
N LYS A 181 7.93 -4.24 -23.09
CA LYS A 181 8.48 -5.25 -24.01
C LYS A 181 7.65 -6.55 -24.00
#